data_AF-A0A3B9RYS0-F1
#
_entry.id   AF-A0A3B9RYS0-F1
#
_cell.length_a   1.000
_cell.length_b   1.000
_cell.length_c   1.000
_cell.angle_alpha   90.00
_cell.angle_beta   90.00
_cell.angle_gamma   90.00
#
_symmetry.space_group_name_H-M   'P 1'
#
loop_
_entity.id
_entity.type
_entity.pdbx_description
1 polymer ?
#
loop_
_entity_poly.entity_id
_entity_poly.type
_entity_poly.pdbx_seq_one_letter_code
_entity_poly.pdbx_strand_id
1 'polypeptide(L)' 'MKTIKVAVTGAAGQIGYAMLFRLASGSVFGPDTAVELQLLELEHALPAL' A
#
# COMPACT_ATOMS: atom_id res chain seq x y z
N MET A 1 -10.29 -16.00 -6.74
CA MET A 1 -9.60 -15.12 -5.76
C MET A 1 -10.00 -13.69 -6.05
N LYS A 2 -10.52 -12.96 -5.05
CA LYS A 2 -10.97 -11.57 -5.23
C LYS A 2 -9.75 -10.65 -5.08
N THR A 3 -9.52 -9.78 -6.06
CA THR A 3 -8.44 -8.77 -6.01
C THR A 3 -9.03 -7.40 -5.71
N ILE A 4 -8.46 -6.70 -4.74
CA ILE A 4 -8.85 -5.33 -4.38
C ILE A 4 -7.71 -4.39 -4.77
N LYS A 5 -8.05 -3.32 -5.51
CA LYS A 5 -7.13 -2.23 -5.82
C LYS A 5 -7.15 -1.22 -4.68
N VAL A 6 -5.98 -0.87 -4.16
CA VAL A 6 -5.83 0.06 -3.03
C VAL A 6 -4.86 1.16 -3.41
N ALA A 7 -5.37 2.39 -3.50
CA ALA A 7 -4.53 3.57 -3.64
C ALA A 7 -4.05 4.07 -2.27
N VAL A 8 -2.75 4.28 -2.12
CA VAL A 8 -2.14 4.84 -0.90
C VAL A 8 -1.42 6.14 -1.29
N THR A 9 -1.89 7.27 -0.75
CA THR A 9 -1.23 8.57 -0.92
C THR A 9 -0.22 8.80 0.20
N GLY A 10 0.83 9.57 -0.06
CA GLY A 10 1.91 9.77 0.90
C GLY A 10 2.64 8.45 1.22
N ALA A 11 2.76 7.57 0.23
CA ALA A 11 3.20 6.19 0.43
C ALA A 11 4.66 6.09 0.91
N ALA A 12 5.50 7.07 0.57
CA ALA A 12 6.88 7.17 1.06
C ALA A 12 6.98 7.75 2.49
N GLY A 13 5.86 8.21 3.06
CA GLY A 13 5.79 8.71 4.42
C GLY A 13 5.86 7.61 5.48
N GLN A 14 6.11 8.00 6.73
CA GLN A 14 6.24 7.07 7.87
C GLN A 14 4.98 6.20 8.10
N ILE A 15 3.79 6.74 7.84
CA ILE A 15 2.53 5.99 7.93
C ILE A 15 2.45 4.96 6.81
N GLY A 16 2.80 5.34 5.58
CA GLY A 16 2.87 4.44 4.43
C GLY A 16 3.80 3.27 4.73
N TYR A 17 5.02 3.55 5.20
CA TYR A 17 5.99 2.52 5.58
C TYR A 17 5.44 1.51 6.59
N ALA A 18 4.73 1.97 7.64
CA ALA A 18 4.15 1.06 8.63
C ALA A 18 2.89 0.32 8.13
N MET A 19 2.13 0.90 7.21
CA MET A 19 0.82 0.40 6.77
C MET A 19 0.91 -0.58 5.59
N LEU A 20 1.85 -0.38 4.66
CA LEU A 20 1.95 -1.18 3.44
C LEU A 20 2.13 -2.67 3.73
N PHE A 21 2.93 -3.02 4.73
CA PHE A 21 3.13 -4.41 5.15
C PHE A 21 1.86 -5.03 5.76
N ARG A 22 1.00 -4.22 6.40
CA ARG A 22 -0.27 -4.68 6.97
C ARG A 22 -1.28 -4.97 5.86
N LEU A 23 -1.31 -4.15 4.81
CA LEU A 23 -2.09 -4.41 3.60
C LEU A 23 -1.61 -5.67 2.89
N ALA A 24 -0.31 -5.77 2.62
CA ALA A 24 0.29 -6.89 1.87
C ALA A 24 0.19 -8.23 2.62
N SER A 25 0.23 -8.23 3.96
CA SER A 25 0.08 -9.45 4.78
C SER A 25 -1.35 -9.97 4.88
N GLY A 26 -2.34 -9.27 4.34
CA GLY A 26 -3.75 -9.65 4.46
C GLY A 26 -4.37 -9.32 5.82
N SER A 27 -3.67 -8.59 6.70
CA SER A 27 -4.22 -8.22 8.03
C SER A 27 -5.44 -7.29 7.96
N VAL A 28 -5.65 -6.61 6.82
CA VAL A 28 -6.77 -5.67 6.61
C VAL A 28 -7.95 -6.33 5.89
N PHE A 29 -7.69 -7.09 4.81
CA PHE A 29 -8.74 -7.67 3.95
C PHE A 29 -8.86 -9.19 4.04
N GLY A 30 -8.11 -9.83 4.93
CA GLY A 30 -8.01 -11.28 5.07
C GLY A 30 -6.95 -11.90 4.16
N PRO A 31 -6.44 -13.10 4.52
CA PRO A 31 -5.35 -13.76 3.79
C PRO A 31 -5.77 -14.26 2.39
N ASP A 32 -7.06 -14.44 2.14
CA ASP A 32 -7.59 -14.92 0.84
C ASP A 32 -7.85 -13.80 -0.18
N THR A 33 -7.60 -12.55 0.20
CA THR A 33 -7.82 -11.37 -0.64
C THR A 33 -6.49 -10.85 -1.19
N ALA A 34 -6.32 -10.89 -2.51
CA ALA A 34 -5.18 -10.27 -3.15
C ALA A 34 -5.33 -8.73 -3.12
N VAL A 35 -4.23 -8.03 -2.86
CA VAL A 35 -4.17 -6.57 -2.85
C VAL A 35 -3.25 -6.10 -3.98
N GLU A 36 -3.76 -5.23 -4.85
CA GLU A 36 -3.00 -4.49 -5.85
C GLU A 36 -2.75 -3.07 -5.32
N LEU A 37 -1.50 -2.79 -4.95
CA LEU A 37 -1.12 -1.50 -4.38
C LEU A 37 -0.81 -0.47 -5.47
N GLN A 38 -1.49 0.67 -5.40
CA GLN A 38 -1.22 1.84 -6.23
C GLN A 38 -0.66 2.94 -5.34
N LEU A 39 0.65 3.13 -5.39
CA LEU A 39 1.35 4.06 -4.49
C LEU A 39 1.49 5.43 -5.16
N LEU A 40 1.00 6.48 -4.49
CA LEU A 40 1.03 7.85 -4.97
C LEU A 40 1.88 8.73 -4.06
N GLU A 41 2.80 9.46 -4.68
CA GLU A 41 3.62 10.49 -4.03
C GLU A 41 3.86 11.69 -4.94
N LEU A 42 4.32 12.78 -4.32
CA LEU A 42 4.88 13.94 -4.98
C LEU A 42 6.23 13.58 -5.63
N GLU A 43 6.57 14.27 -6.73
CA GLU A 43 7.77 13.99 -7.52
C GLU A 43 9.06 13.96 -6.69
N HIS A 44 9.21 14.88 -5.72
CA HIS A 44 10.39 14.95 -4.87
C HIS A 44 10.50 13.79 -3.87
N ALA A 45 9.40 13.07 -3.62
CA ALA A 45 9.35 11.93 -2.69
C ALA A 45 9.47 10.57 -3.40
N LEU A 46 9.37 10.54 -4.75
CA LEU A 46 9.54 9.31 -5.54
C LEU A 46 10.86 8.55 -5.29
N PRO A 47 12.02 9.19 -5.00
CA PRO A 47 13.23 8.43 -4.68
C PRO A 47 13.14 7.62 -3.39
N ALA A 48 12.17 7.90 -2.51
CA ALA A 48 11.93 7.19 -1.26
C ALA A 48 10.81 6.16 -1.35
N LEU A 49 10.18 6.02 -2.52
CA LEU A 49 9.11 5.06 -2.79
C LEU A 49 9.66 3.74 -3.34
#